data_AF-A0A1Q7WR84-F1
#
_entry.id   AF-A0A1Q7WR84-F1
#
_cell.length_a   1.000
_cell.length_b   1.000
_cell.length_c   1.000
_cell.angle_alpha   90.00
_cell.angle_beta   90.00
_cell.angle_gamma   90.00
#
_symmetry.space_group_name_H-M   'P 1'
#
loop_
_entity.id
_entity.type
_entity.pdbx_description
1 polymer ?
#
loop_
_entity_poly.entity_id
_entity_poly.type
_entity_poly.pdbx_seq_one_letter_code
_entity_poly.pdbx_strand_id
1 'polypeptide(L)'
;MRRREFMTLLCGSALYPLTARAQQSRIRRIGYLDYGAGILPSGGFAPFHDNYRRKPFLEGLRESGWVEGQNITIDRRFAAGQADRLPALAAELVALNVDALLAAATPAAKAAQNATKRIPIVMADPGDAVHLGFVSSLARPGGNITGVTSLAPEVAAKRIALLKEAFPRTARVAVLWNSAIPPAELALKELRAAAPMLGVDLQLVEVMGPPGFTDAFAAITRDRADGLFVFPDPLTFGNRESIVGFANKNSIPAMFGAREFVEVGGLMSYGSDYPAMFRRAGNYVGRILNGESPAELPIEQPTKFELIINLKTARAFGFDIAPTLLARTDEVIE
;
A
#
# COMPACT_ATOMS: atom_id res chain seq x y z
N MET A 1 -67.00 49.75 -12.32
CA MET A 1 -67.36 49.77 -10.88
C MET A 1 -67.59 48.33 -10.42
N ARG A 2 -66.85 47.92 -9.37
CA ARG A 2 -67.10 46.90 -8.32
C ARG A 2 -67.30 45.43 -8.76
N ARG A 3 -66.44 44.45 -8.41
CA ARG A 3 -65.95 43.86 -7.12
C ARG A 3 -66.98 42.95 -6.41
N ARG A 4 -66.49 41.74 -6.07
CA ARG A 4 -66.96 40.68 -5.12
C ARG A 4 -68.04 39.74 -5.65
N GLU A 5 -68.07 38.43 -5.38
CA GLU A 5 -67.28 37.46 -4.60
C GLU A 5 -67.84 36.06 -4.98
N PHE A 6 -67.01 35.01 -5.07
CA PHE A 6 -67.11 33.75 -4.30
C PHE A 6 -66.31 32.61 -4.96
N MET A 7 -65.32 32.11 -4.22
CA MET A 7 -64.61 30.85 -4.47
C MET A 7 -65.47 29.66 -4.07
N THR A 8 -65.41 28.53 -4.79
CA THR A 8 -64.94 27.21 -4.27
C THR A 8 -65.22 26.07 -5.24
N LEU A 9 -64.33 25.06 -5.20
CA LEU A 9 -64.37 23.71 -5.80
C LEU A 9 -63.97 23.56 -7.28
N LEU A 10 -62.66 23.48 -7.50
CA LEU A 10 -62.06 22.84 -8.69
C LEU A 10 -61.18 21.65 -8.26
N CYS A 11 -61.61 20.47 -8.71
CA CYS A 11 -60.84 19.31 -9.11
C CYS A 11 -59.69 18.81 -8.21
N GLY A 12 -60.02 17.83 -7.37
CA GLY A 12 -59.04 16.88 -6.83
C GLY A 12 -58.69 15.79 -7.84
N SER A 13 -57.43 15.74 -8.26
CA SER A 13 -56.67 14.52 -8.59
C SER A 13 -55.24 14.91 -8.97
N ALA A 14 -54.44 15.28 -7.96
CA ALA A 14 -52.99 15.29 -8.13
C ALA A 14 -52.51 13.83 -8.14
N LEU A 15 -52.23 13.33 -9.34
CA LEU A 15 -51.46 12.10 -9.58
C LEU A 15 -50.04 12.33 -9.03
N TYR A 16 -49.82 11.95 -7.77
CA TYR A 16 -48.49 11.77 -7.22
C TYR A 16 -47.81 10.59 -7.94
N PRO A 17 -46.59 10.72 -8.49
CA PRO A 17 -45.83 9.54 -8.88
C PRO A 17 -45.33 8.86 -7.60
N LEU A 18 -46.14 7.93 -7.08
CA LEU A 18 -45.71 6.88 -6.14
C LEU A 18 -44.83 5.86 -6.88
N THR A 19 -43.69 6.30 -7.39
CA THR A 19 -42.62 5.40 -7.85
C THR A 19 -41.25 5.92 -7.42
N ALA A 20 -41.16 6.46 -6.20
CA ALA A 20 -39.97 6.27 -5.39
C ALA A 20 -40.21 5.01 -4.56
N ARG A 21 -40.18 3.84 -5.20
CA ARG A 21 -39.77 2.63 -4.48
C ARG A 21 -38.36 2.94 -4.03
N ALA A 22 -38.22 3.38 -2.78
CA ALA A 22 -36.98 3.24 -2.04
C ALA A 22 -36.68 1.75 -2.08
N GLN A 23 -35.93 1.35 -3.10
CA GLN A 23 -35.26 0.06 -3.14
C GLN A 23 -34.40 0.10 -1.89
N GLN A 24 -34.85 -0.60 -0.83
CA GLN A 24 -34.03 -0.84 0.35
C GLN A 24 -32.68 -1.26 -0.20
N SER A 25 -31.69 -0.37 -0.08
CA SER A 25 -30.39 -0.60 -0.66
C SER A 25 -29.85 -1.81 0.08
N ARG A 26 -29.76 -2.94 -0.64
CA ARG A 26 -29.15 -4.15 -0.10
C ARG A 26 -27.80 -3.75 0.47
N ILE A 27 -27.55 -4.10 1.74
CA ILE A 27 -26.24 -3.90 2.35
C ILE A 27 -25.21 -4.58 1.45
N ARG A 28 -24.28 -3.80 0.90
CA ARG A 28 -23.22 -4.32 0.03
C ARG A 28 -22.17 -5.03 0.89
N ARG A 29 -21.50 -6.01 0.31
CA ARG A 29 -20.48 -6.80 0.97
C ARG A 29 -19.15 -6.62 0.25
N ILE A 30 -18.12 -6.19 0.97
CA ILE A 30 -16.77 -6.04 0.45
C ILE A 30 -15.92 -7.14 1.06
N GLY A 31 -15.12 -7.84 0.23
CA GLY A 31 -14.06 -8.69 0.74
C GLY A 31 -12.75 -7.90 0.81
N TYR A 32 -12.04 -8.00 1.94
CA TYR A 32 -10.73 -7.39 2.15
C TYR A 32 -9.71 -8.51 2.34
N LEU A 33 -8.82 -8.69 1.36
CA LEU A 33 -7.75 -9.67 1.40
C LEU A 33 -6.41 -8.96 1.58
N ASP A 34 -5.71 -9.22 2.68
CA ASP A 34 -4.38 -8.67 2.96
C ASP A 34 -3.37 -9.79 3.24
N TYR A 35 -2.16 -9.63 2.72
CA TYR A 35 -1.04 -10.50 3.03
C TYR A 35 -0.60 -10.40 4.51
N GLY A 36 -0.63 -9.20 5.09
CA GLY A 36 -0.09 -8.91 6.41
C GLY A 36 -0.93 -9.45 7.56
N ALA A 37 -0.45 -9.20 8.79
CA ALA A 37 -1.23 -9.37 10.00
C ALA A 37 -2.03 -8.09 10.27
N GLY A 38 -3.34 -8.12 9.99
CA GLY A 38 -4.21 -6.97 10.26
C GLY A 38 -4.80 -6.94 11.66
N ILE A 39 -4.78 -8.07 12.37
CA ILE A 39 -5.36 -8.24 13.71
C ILE A 39 -4.28 -8.74 14.67
N LEU A 40 -4.19 -8.12 15.84
CA LEU A 40 -3.33 -8.53 16.93
C LEU A 40 -3.90 -9.77 17.65
N PRO A 41 -3.05 -10.58 18.30
CA PRO A 41 -3.52 -11.69 19.14
C PRO A 41 -4.52 -11.26 20.22
N SER A 42 -4.48 -9.99 20.64
CA SER A 42 -5.41 -9.38 21.60
C SER A 42 -6.79 -9.03 21.03
N GLY A 43 -7.04 -9.25 19.74
CA GLY A 43 -8.34 -9.03 19.09
C GLY A 43 -8.57 -7.64 18.50
N GLY A 44 -7.62 -6.71 18.63
CA GLY A 44 -7.67 -5.37 18.01
C GLY A 44 -6.97 -5.31 16.64
N PHE A 45 -7.28 -4.29 15.84
CA PHE A 45 -6.48 -4.02 14.64
C PHE A 45 -5.06 -3.61 15.03
N ALA A 46 -4.07 -4.16 14.33
CA ALA A 46 -2.69 -3.72 14.51
C ALA A 46 -2.60 -2.21 14.20
N PRO A 47 -2.03 -1.36 15.08
CA PRO A 47 -2.05 0.10 14.90
C PRO A 47 -1.56 0.57 13.53
N PHE A 48 -0.52 -0.07 13.00
CA PHE A 48 -0.01 0.23 11.66
C PHE A 48 -1.02 -0.09 10.56
N HIS A 49 -1.58 -1.30 10.56
CA HIS A 49 -2.63 -1.65 9.61
C HIS A 49 -3.84 -0.72 9.77
N ASP A 50 -4.20 -0.37 11.00
CA ASP A 50 -5.33 0.47 11.29
C ASP A 50 -5.17 1.90 10.73
N ASN A 51 -4.04 2.53 11.01
CA ASN A 51 -3.78 3.94 10.67
C ASN A 51 -3.39 4.14 9.21
N TYR A 52 -2.61 3.23 8.61
CA TYR A 52 -2.06 3.43 7.26
C TYR A 52 -2.85 2.72 6.16
N ARG A 53 -3.73 1.79 6.51
CA ARG A 53 -4.52 1.01 5.52
C ARG A 53 -6.01 1.04 5.77
N ARG A 54 -6.47 0.55 6.93
CA ARG A 54 -7.90 0.36 7.20
C ARG A 54 -8.67 1.68 7.30
N LYS A 55 -8.25 2.61 8.16
CA LYS A 55 -8.93 3.90 8.33
C LYS A 55 -8.93 4.72 7.03
N PRO A 56 -7.79 4.87 6.31
CA PRO A 56 -7.81 5.57 5.03
C PRO A 56 -8.73 4.90 4.01
N PHE A 57 -8.73 3.57 3.91
CA PHE A 57 -9.66 2.84 3.05
C PHE A 57 -11.13 3.12 3.38
N LEU A 58 -11.49 3.14 4.67
CA LEU A 58 -12.83 3.49 5.12
C LEU A 58 -13.19 4.95 4.84
N GLU A 59 -12.23 5.87 4.90
CA GLU A 59 -12.43 7.26 4.51
C GLU A 59 -12.76 7.38 3.02
N GLY A 60 -12.02 6.69 2.15
CA GLY A 60 -12.30 6.69 0.71
C GLY A 60 -13.65 6.09 0.34
N LEU A 61 -14.08 5.05 1.06
CA LEU A 61 -15.44 4.51 0.95
C LEU A 61 -16.49 5.55 1.37
N ARG A 62 -16.26 6.25 2.48
CA ARG A 62 -17.17 7.29 3.00
C ARG A 62 -17.32 8.44 2.03
N GLU A 63 -16.25 8.86 1.36
CA GLU A 63 -16.29 9.88 0.30
C GLU A 63 -17.20 9.50 -0.87
N SER A 64 -17.42 8.20 -1.07
CA SER A 64 -18.34 7.66 -2.08
C SER A 64 -19.72 7.28 -1.52
N GLY A 65 -20.02 7.68 -0.27
CA GLY A 65 -21.30 7.42 0.39
C GLY A 65 -21.41 6.06 1.10
N TRP A 66 -20.33 5.29 1.20
CA TRP A 66 -20.34 3.95 1.80
C TRP A 66 -19.74 3.94 3.21
N VAL A 67 -20.51 3.45 4.18
CA VAL A 67 -20.16 3.45 5.61
C VAL A 67 -20.39 2.05 6.20
N GLU A 68 -19.32 1.48 6.73
CA GLU A 68 -19.34 0.17 7.37
C GLU A 68 -20.30 0.13 8.56
N GLY A 69 -21.14 -0.90 8.60
CA GLY A 69 -22.18 -1.07 9.62
C GLY A 69 -23.48 -0.30 9.33
N GLN A 70 -23.52 0.51 8.27
CA GLN A 70 -24.75 1.21 7.84
C GLN A 70 -25.26 0.66 6.51
N ASN A 71 -24.47 0.76 5.45
CA ASN A 71 -24.86 0.34 4.09
C ASN A 71 -23.85 -0.61 3.43
N ILE A 72 -22.71 -0.87 4.08
CA ILE A 72 -21.77 -1.94 3.71
C ILE A 72 -21.39 -2.83 4.90
N THR A 73 -20.97 -4.04 4.60
CA THR A 73 -20.23 -4.94 5.49
C THR A 73 -18.89 -5.28 4.86
N ILE A 74 -17.85 -5.48 5.67
CA ILE A 74 -16.50 -5.79 5.18
C ILE A 74 -16.00 -7.10 5.82
N ASP A 75 -15.94 -8.14 5.01
CA ASP A 75 -15.38 -9.43 5.36
C ASP A 75 -13.87 -9.43 5.14
N ARG A 76 -13.11 -9.53 6.23
CA ARG A 76 -11.65 -9.39 6.21
C ARG A 76 -10.95 -10.74 6.31
N ARG A 77 -9.87 -10.93 5.56
CA ARG A 77 -8.99 -12.10 5.62
C ARG A 77 -7.54 -11.65 5.60
N PHE A 78 -6.80 -12.10 6.60
CA PHE A 78 -5.39 -11.76 6.83
C PHE A 78 -4.55 -13.01 6.75
N ALA A 79 -3.55 -13.02 5.86
CA ALA A 79 -2.66 -14.15 5.71
C ALA A 79 -1.56 -14.20 6.78
N ALA A 80 -1.36 -13.12 7.54
CA ALA A 80 -0.34 -13.04 8.60
C ALA A 80 1.06 -13.40 8.08
N GLY A 81 1.41 -12.96 6.88
CA GLY A 81 2.71 -13.19 6.26
C GLY A 81 2.87 -14.52 5.53
N GLN A 82 1.82 -15.34 5.43
CA GLN A 82 1.90 -16.71 4.89
C GLN A 82 1.21 -16.77 3.52
N ALA A 83 2.00 -16.70 2.45
CA ALA A 83 1.51 -16.61 1.07
C ALA A 83 0.62 -17.80 0.67
N ASP A 84 0.94 -18.99 1.18
CA ASP A 84 0.23 -20.27 0.96
C ASP A 84 -1.21 -20.27 1.50
N ARG A 85 -1.53 -19.40 2.45
CA ARG A 85 -2.91 -19.25 2.98
C ARG A 85 -3.81 -18.44 2.05
N LEU A 86 -3.26 -17.55 1.22
CA LEU A 86 -4.03 -16.61 0.41
C LEU A 86 -5.01 -17.25 -0.58
N PRO A 87 -4.70 -18.36 -1.29
CA PRO A 87 -5.65 -19.00 -2.18
C PRO A 87 -6.95 -19.42 -1.48
N ALA A 88 -6.85 -20.04 -0.30
CA ALA A 88 -8.02 -20.46 0.48
C ALA A 88 -8.81 -19.25 1.00
N LEU A 89 -8.12 -18.23 1.52
CA LEU A 89 -8.74 -17.00 2.00
C LEU A 89 -9.46 -16.23 0.88
N ALA A 90 -8.90 -16.20 -0.32
CA ALA A 90 -9.55 -15.60 -1.49
C ALA A 90 -10.80 -16.39 -1.90
N ALA A 91 -10.72 -17.73 -1.92
CA ALA A 91 -11.86 -18.59 -2.23
C ALA A 91 -13.02 -18.41 -1.23
N GLU A 92 -12.73 -18.26 0.07
CA GLU A 92 -13.74 -17.94 1.08
C GLU A 92 -14.47 -16.63 0.78
N LEU A 93 -13.73 -15.56 0.43
CA LEU A 93 -14.34 -14.27 0.11
C LEU A 93 -15.21 -14.35 -1.16
N VAL A 94 -14.78 -15.13 -2.16
CA VAL A 94 -15.59 -15.39 -3.37
C VAL A 94 -16.87 -16.16 -3.00
N ALA A 95 -16.78 -17.18 -2.14
CA ALA A 95 -17.92 -17.98 -1.70
C ALA A 95 -18.95 -17.16 -0.89
N LEU A 96 -18.51 -16.09 -0.22
CA LEU A 96 -19.39 -15.13 0.48
C LEU A 96 -20.18 -14.21 -0.47
N ASN A 97 -19.99 -14.32 -1.79
CA ASN A 97 -20.62 -13.50 -2.83
C ASN A 97 -20.47 -11.99 -2.55
N VAL A 98 -19.24 -11.57 -2.26
CA VAL A 98 -18.89 -10.15 -2.11
C VAL A 98 -19.16 -9.39 -3.42
N ASP A 99 -19.58 -8.14 -3.33
CA ASP A 99 -19.83 -7.25 -4.46
C ASP A 99 -18.51 -6.70 -5.06
N ALA A 100 -17.45 -6.59 -4.25
CA ALA A 100 -16.10 -6.19 -4.68
C ALA A 100 -15.04 -6.75 -3.72
N LEU A 101 -13.83 -6.93 -4.24
CA LEU A 101 -12.63 -7.32 -3.48
C LEU A 101 -11.65 -6.14 -3.42
N LEU A 102 -11.16 -5.82 -2.24
CA LEU A 102 -9.88 -5.14 -2.07
C LEU A 102 -8.79 -6.21 -1.88
N ALA A 103 -7.72 -6.14 -2.68
CA ALA A 103 -6.55 -7.00 -2.54
C ALA A 103 -5.31 -6.15 -2.25
N ALA A 104 -4.76 -6.28 -1.05
CA ALA A 104 -3.61 -5.51 -0.58
C ALA A 104 -2.30 -6.31 -0.70
N ALA A 105 -1.33 -5.73 -1.41
CA ALA A 105 -0.05 -6.35 -1.81
C ALA A 105 -0.14 -7.36 -2.97
N THR A 106 1.00 -7.59 -3.64
CA THR A 106 1.14 -8.48 -4.80
C THR A 106 0.56 -9.88 -4.59
N PRO A 107 0.87 -10.60 -3.48
CA PRO A 107 0.39 -11.97 -3.33
C PRO A 107 -1.13 -12.05 -3.19
N ALA A 108 -1.75 -11.08 -2.50
CA ALA A 108 -3.20 -11.01 -2.35
C ALA A 108 -3.88 -10.70 -3.69
N ALA A 109 -3.33 -9.76 -4.47
CA ALA A 109 -3.83 -9.45 -5.81
C ALA A 109 -3.78 -10.68 -6.73
N LYS A 110 -2.68 -11.46 -6.67
CA LYS A 110 -2.55 -12.70 -7.43
C LYS A 110 -3.55 -13.78 -7.00
N ALA A 111 -3.74 -13.97 -5.70
CA ALA A 111 -4.72 -14.90 -5.18
C ALA A 111 -6.15 -14.52 -5.59
N ALA A 112 -6.52 -13.24 -5.50
CA ALA A 112 -7.81 -12.73 -5.94
C ALA A 112 -8.01 -12.91 -7.47
N GLN A 113 -7.01 -12.56 -8.29
CA GLN A 113 -7.04 -12.74 -9.75
C GLN A 113 -7.28 -14.21 -10.15
N ASN A 114 -6.70 -15.16 -9.39
CA ASN A 114 -6.86 -16.59 -9.63
C ASN A 114 -8.22 -17.10 -9.16
N ALA A 115 -8.74 -16.56 -8.05
CA ALA A 115 -10.00 -17.00 -7.45
C ALA A 115 -11.24 -16.55 -8.24
N THR A 116 -11.18 -15.45 -9.00
CA THR A 116 -12.34 -14.93 -9.74
C THR A 116 -11.99 -14.08 -10.94
N LYS A 117 -12.78 -14.23 -12.01
CA LYS A 117 -12.80 -13.34 -13.19
C LYS A 117 -14.05 -12.46 -13.26
N ARG A 118 -14.98 -12.60 -12.31
CA ARG A 118 -16.28 -11.93 -12.32
C ARG A 118 -16.40 -10.81 -11.30
N ILE A 119 -15.92 -11.06 -10.07
CA ILE A 119 -16.03 -10.09 -8.98
C ILE A 119 -14.98 -8.99 -9.25
N PRO A 120 -15.36 -7.70 -9.20
CA PRO A 120 -14.40 -6.61 -9.31
C PRO A 120 -13.32 -6.68 -8.22
N ILE A 121 -12.07 -6.51 -8.62
CA ILE A 121 -10.89 -6.51 -7.75
C ILE A 121 -10.25 -5.13 -7.84
N VAL A 122 -10.16 -4.44 -6.72
CA VAL A 122 -9.37 -3.23 -6.53
C VAL A 122 -8.08 -3.61 -5.85
N MET A 123 -6.96 -3.37 -6.53
CA MET A 123 -5.63 -3.57 -5.96
C MET A 123 -5.19 -2.34 -5.17
N ALA A 124 -4.47 -2.57 -4.08
CA ALA A 124 -3.73 -1.55 -3.36
C ALA A 124 -2.30 -2.04 -3.11
N ASP A 125 -1.33 -1.30 -3.63
CA ASP A 125 0.10 -1.61 -3.54
C ASP A 125 0.53 -2.97 -4.16
N PRO A 126 0.11 -3.34 -5.39
CA PRO A 126 0.46 -4.62 -5.99
C PRO A 126 1.89 -4.68 -6.57
N GLY A 127 2.65 -3.58 -6.60
CA GLY A 127 3.84 -3.43 -7.45
C GLY A 127 3.47 -2.90 -8.85
N ASP A 128 4.20 -3.32 -9.91
CA ASP A 128 3.89 -2.99 -11.31
C ASP A 128 2.77 -3.90 -11.84
N ALA A 129 1.55 -3.35 -11.94
CA ALA A 129 0.37 -4.11 -12.34
C ALA A 129 0.40 -4.66 -13.78
N VAL A 130 1.13 -4.01 -14.69
CA VAL A 130 1.24 -4.46 -16.09
C VAL A 130 2.26 -5.59 -16.17
N HIS A 131 3.46 -5.38 -15.61
CA HIS A 131 4.52 -6.38 -15.63
C HIS A 131 4.12 -7.68 -14.91
N LEU A 132 3.34 -7.57 -13.83
CA LEU A 132 2.82 -8.71 -13.07
C LEU A 132 1.63 -9.41 -13.75
N GLY A 133 1.17 -8.88 -14.89
CA GLY A 133 0.05 -9.44 -15.65
C GLY A 133 -1.29 -9.32 -14.92
N PHE A 134 -1.44 -8.33 -14.03
CA PHE A 134 -2.74 -8.04 -13.42
C PHE A 134 -3.68 -7.37 -14.42
N VAL A 135 -3.13 -6.51 -15.28
CA VAL A 135 -3.89 -5.76 -16.29
C VAL A 135 -3.11 -5.64 -17.60
N SER A 136 -3.81 -5.29 -18.68
CA SER A 136 -3.20 -5.09 -20.00
C SER A 136 -2.55 -3.70 -20.16
N SER A 137 -3.13 -2.67 -19.55
CA SER A 137 -2.61 -1.31 -19.54
C SER A 137 -3.12 -0.56 -18.32
N LEU A 138 -2.42 0.51 -17.91
CA LEU A 138 -2.87 1.36 -16.82
C LEU A 138 -4.09 2.20 -17.22
N ALA A 139 -4.12 2.77 -18.42
CA ALA A 139 -5.20 3.65 -18.85
C ALA A 139 -6.53 2.91 -19.05
N ARG A 140 -6.48 1.65 -19.51
CA ARG A 140 -7.64 0.78 -19.74
C ARG A 140 -7.31 -0.64 -19.32
N PRO A 141 -7.63 -1.05 -18.09
CA PRO A 141 -7.32 -2.38 -17.60
C PRO A 141 -7.95 -3.51 -18.40
N GLY A 142 -9.18 -3.29 -18.90
CA GLY A 142 -9.88 -4.19 -19.82
C GLY A 142 -10.51 -5.44 -19.18
N GLY A 143 -10.52 -5.55 -17.85
CA GLY A 143 -11.03 -6.73 -17.14
C GLY A 143 -11.69 -6.39 -15.80
N ASN A 144 -11.76 -7.36 -14.89
CA ASN A 144 -12.34 -7.17 -13.56
C ASN A 144 -11.35 -6.59 -12.53
N ILE A 145 -10.15 -6.16 -12.95
CA ILE A 145 -9.08 -5.69 -12.05
C ILE A 145 -8.78 -4.22 -12.35
N THR A 146 -8.68 -3.40 -11.30
CA THR A 146 -8.30 -1.98 -11.34
C THR A 146 -7.64 -1.58 -10.01
N GLY A 147 -7.47 -0.29 -9.73
CA GLY A 147 -7.04 0.23 -8.43
C GLY A 147 -5.78 1.09 -8.51
N VAL A 148 -4.90 0.92 -7.53
CA VAL A 148 -3.69 1.75 -7.37
C VAL A 148 -2.46 0.86 -7.43
N THR A 149 -1.55 1.15 -8.36
CA THR A 149 -0.28 0.45 -8.54
C THR A 149 0.83 1.12 -7.73
N SER A 150 2.03 0.54 -7.68
CA SER A 150 3.19 1.12 -6.99
C SER A 150 4.39 1.21 -7.91
N LEU A 151 5.18 2.28 -7.76
CA LEU A 151 6.46 2.46 -8.44
C LEU A 151 7.59 2.01 -7.51
N ALA A 152 7.76 0.70 -7.37
CA ALA A 152 8.81 0.13 -6.53
C ALA A 152 10.19 0.10 -7.21
N PRO A 153 10.31 -0.30 -8.50
CA PRO A 153 11.59 -0.35 -9.20
C PRO A 153 12.20 1.03 -9.47
N GLU A 154 11.42 1.96 -10.04
CA GLU A 154 11.92 3.25 -10.55
C GLU A 154 12.50 4.14 -9.43
N VAL A 155 12.05 3.89 -8.20
CA VAL A 155 12.45 4.62 -7.00
C VAL A 155 13.68 4.00 -6.32
N ALA A 156 14.05 2.77 -6.65
CA ALA A 156 15.15 2.06 -6.00
C ALA A 156 16.51 2.76 -6.19
N ALA A 157 16.83 3.21 -7.41
CA ALA A 157 18.05 3.97 -7.68
C ALA A 157 18.05 5.32 -6.94
N LYS A 158 16.90 5.99 -6.87
CA LYS A 158 16.74 7.25 -6.14
C LYS A 158 16.97 7.08 -4.63
N ARG A 159 16.51 5.98 -4.05
CA ARG A 159 16.74 5.63 -2.63
C ARG A 159 18.22 5.49 -2.30
N ILE A 160 18.97 4.76 -3.12
CA ILE A 160 20.43 4.65 -2.91
C ILE A 160 21.12 6.00 -3.13
N ALA A 161 20.69 6.78 -4.13
CA ALA A 161 21.24 8.13 -4.35
C ALA A 161 21.00 9.06 -3.14
N LEU A 162 19.81 9.03 -2.54
CA LEU A 162 19.49 9.80 -1.33
C LEU A 162 20.31 9.32 -0.12
N LEU A 163 20.51 8.01 0.04
CA LEU A 163 21.38 7.46 1.08
C LEU A 163 22.82 7.94 0.91
N LYS A 164 23.35 7.92 -0.32
CA LYS A 164 24.68 8.42 -0.65
C LYS A 164 24.80 9.94 -0.49
N GLU A 165 23.76 10.71 -0.80
CA GLU A 165 23.71 12.15 -0.58
C GLU A 165 23.79 12.48 0.93
N ALA A 166 23.03 11.75 1.75
CA ALA A 166 23.04 11.90 3.21
C ALA A 166 24.36 11.39 3.84
N PHE A 167 24.94 10.32 3.31
CA PHE A 167 26.15 9.67 3.80
C PHE A 167 27.17 9.49 2.66
N PRO A 168 27.92 10.55 2.30
CA PRO A 168 28.81 10.52 1.12
C PRO A 168 29.91 9.46 1.17
N ARG A 169 30.27 8.99 2.38
CA ARG A 169 31.30 7.95 2.58
C ARG A 169 30.79 6.53 2.35
N THR A 170 29.48 6.29 2.27
CA THR A 170 28.91 4.96 2.03
C THR A 170 29.40 4.42 0.70
N ALA A 171 30.17 3.33 0.73
CA ALA A 171 30.75 2.69 -0.45
C ALA A 171 30.19 1.29 -0.70
N ARG A 172 29.65 0.62 0.32
CA ARG A 172 29.10 -0.73 0.22
C ARG A 172 27.71 -0.78 0.85
N VAL A 173 26.69 -0.86 -0.01
CA VAL A 173 25.30 -0.94 0.40
C VAL A 173 24.84 -2.39 0.40
N ALA A 174 24.48 -2.90 1.57
CA ALA A 174 23.72 -4.14 1.66
C ALA A 174 22.29 -3.89 1.18
N VAL A 175 21.81 -4.71 0.26
CA VAL A 175 20.44 -4.69 -0.23
C VAL A 175 19.72 -5.91 0.30
N LEU A 176 18.84 -5.71 1.28
CA LEU A 176 18.02 -6.76 1.87
C LEU A 176 16.76 -6.95 1.01
N TRP A 177 16.57 -8.14 0.44
CA TRP A 177 15.51 -8.42 -0.53
C TRP A 177 14.97 -9.84 -0.41
N ASN A 178 13.87 -10.11 -1.11
CA ASN A 178 13.17 -11.40 -1.09
C ASN A 178 12.89 -11.85 -2.54
N SER A 179 13.47 -12.98 -2.97
CA SER A 179 13.28 -13.48 -4.35
C SER A 179 11.89 -14.04 -4.61
N ALA A 180 11.11 -14.35 -3.56
CA ALA A 180 9.73 -14.81 -3.70
C ALA A 180 8.77 -13.73 -4.25
N ILE A 181 9.23 -12.47 -4.39
CA ILE A 181 8.44 -11.32 -4.79
C ILE A 181 8.94 -10.82 -6.16
N PRO A 182 8.25 -11.13 -7.28
CA PRO A 182 8.71 -10.82 -8.63
C PRO A 182 9.12 -9.35 -8.90
N PRO A 183 8.50 -8.32 -8.29
CA PRO A 183 8.96 -6.93 -8.41
C PRO A 183 10.42 -6.68 -7.98
N ALA A 184 11.02 -7.56 -7.17
CA ALA A 184 12.38 -7.38 -6.70
C ALA A 184 13.43 -7.56 -7.81
N GLU A 185 13.22 -8.46 -8.78
CA GLU A 185 14.22 -8.72 -9.83
C GLU A 185 14.41 -7.52 -10.76
N LEU A 186 13.32 -6.87 -11.17
CA LEU A 186 13.37 -5.67 -12.01
C LEU A 186 14.08 -4.53 -11.28
N ALA A 187 13.73 -4.31 -10.02
CA ALA A 187 14.38 -3.28 -9.22
C ALA A 187 15.86 -3.58 -8.98
N LEU A 188 16.24 -4.85 -8.75
CA LEU A 188 17.65 -5.25 -8.63
C LEU A 188 18.43 -5.00 -9.92
N LYS A 189 17.82 -5.22 -11.08
CA LYS A 189 18.44 -4.90 -12.38
C LYS A 189 18.74 -3.41 -12.50
N GLU A 190 17.78 -2.56 -12.14
CA GLU A 190 17.96 -1.09 -12.15
C GLU A 190 19.01 -0.64 -11.14
N LEU A 191 19.00 -1.21 -9.93
CA LEU A 191 20.00 -0.93 -8.90
C LEU A 191 21.41 -1.30 -9.36
N ARG A 192 21.58 -2.48 -9.96
CA ARG A 192 22.88 -2.92 -10.50
C ARG A 192 23.38 -1.97 -11.60
N ALA A 193 22.50 -1.43 -12.42
CA ALA A 193 22.86 -0.46 -13.45
C ALA A 193 23.24 0.91 -12.86
N ALA A 194 22.57 1.35 -11.79
CA ALA A 194 22.81 2.65 -11.16
C ALA A 194 24.01 2.66 -10.20
N ALA A 195 24.33 1.53 -9.58
CA ALA A 195 25.35 1.44 -8.53
C ALA A 195 26.74 1.97 -8.94
N PRO A 196 27.30 1.64 -10.12
CA PRO A 196 28.57 2.22 -10.56
C PRO A 196 28.53 3.74 -10.70
N MET A 197 27.42 4.30 -11.17
CA MET A 197 27.24 5.74 -11.34
C MET A 197 27.14 6.47 -10.00
N LEU A 198 26.66 5.79 -8.96
CA LEU A 198 26.55 6.31 -7.60
C LEU A 198 27.83 6.05 -6.76
N GLY A 199 28.81 5.33 -7.32
CA GLY A 199 30.05 4.98 -6.62
C GLY A 199 29.80 4.09 -5.40
N VAL A 200 28.90 3.10 -5.54
CA VAL A 200 28.58 2.13 -4.50
C VAL A 200 28.68 0.69 -5.02
N ASP A 201 29.18 -0.20 -4.19
CA ASP A 201 29.10 -1.64 -4.37
C ASP A 201 27.83 -2.18 -3.71
N LEU A 202 27.10 -3.04 -4.42
CA LEU A 202 25.90 -3.69 -3.87
C LEU A 202 26.23 -5.07 -3.34
N GLN A 203 25.96 -5.30 -2.06
CA GLN A 203 25.92 -6.63 -1.46
C GLN A 203 24.44 -7.08 -1.44
N LEU A 204 24.04 -7.99 -2.34
CA LEU A 204 22.67 -8.50 -2.32
C LEU A 204 22.52 -9.58 -1.25
N VAL A 205 21.58 -9.38 -0.33
CA VAL A 205 21.31 -10.27 0.80
C VAL A 205 19.86 -10.71 0.76
N GLU A 206 19.65 -11.97 0.40
CA GLU A 206 18.30 -12.55 0.24
C GLU A 206 17.74 -13.07 1.58
N VAL A 207 16.45 -12.81 1.81
CA VAL A 207 15.69 -13.35 2.95
C VAL A 207 14.36 -13.90 2.46
N MET A 208 14.12 -15.19 2.68
CA MET A 208 12.92 -15.91 2.25
C MET A 208 11.88 -16.09 3.35
N GLY A 209 12.17 -15.63 4.57
CA GLY A 209 11.25 -15.69 5.70
C GLY A 209 11.89 -15.22 7.00
N PRO A 210 11.10 -15.10 8.10
CA PRO A 210 11.60 -14.60 9.39
C PRO A 210 12.86 -15.30 9.93
N PRO A 211 13.02 -16.64 9.81
CA PRO A 211 14.24 -17.31 10.28
C PRO A 211 15.52 -16.86 9.55
N GLY A 212 15.41 -16.38 8.30
CA GLY A 212 16.56 -15.99 7.49
C GLY A 212 17.20 -14.66 7.88
N PHE A 213 16.55 -13.83 8.70
CA PHE A 213 17.11 -12.53 9.09
C PHE A 213 18.40 -12.66 9.91
N THR A 214 18.53 -13.69 10.74
CA THR A 214 19.76 -13.89 11.55
C THR A 214 20.98 -14.08 10.66
N ASP A 215 20.89 -14.94 9.65
CA ASP A 215 21.99 -15.20 8.72
C ASP A 215 22.26 -14.00 7.81
N ALA A 216 21.21 -13.31 7.36
CA ALA A 216 21.32 -12.09 6.57
C ALA A 216 22.08 -11.00 7.34
N PHE A 217 21.71 -10.74 8.60
CA PHE A 217 22.38 -9.77 9.46
C PHE A 217 23.85 -10.13 9.69
N ALA A 218 24.15 -11.42 9.93
CA ALA A 218 25.52 -11.90 10.06
C ALA A 218 26.34 -11.66 8.78
N ALA A 219 25.77 -11.91 7.60
CA ALA A 219 26.42 -11.66 6.32
C ALA A 219 26.70 -10.17 6.07
N ILE A 220 25.75 -9.30 6.39
CA ILE A 220 25.90 -7.83 6.28
C ILE A 220 27.07 -7.34 7.13
N THR A 221 27.13 -7.79 8.40
CA THR A 221 28.22 -7.41 9.30
C THR A 221 29.57 -7.99 8.87
N ARG A 222 29.61 -9.28 8.50
CA ARG A 222 30.83 -9.97 8.08
C ARG A 222 31.47 -9.29 6.87
N ASP A 223 30.65 -8.93 5.88
CA ASP A 223 31.10 -8.33 4.64
C ASP A 223 31.20 -6.80 4.74
N ARG A 224 31.01 -6.23 5.93
CA ARG A 224 31.23 -4.82 6.30
C ARG A 224 30.50 -3.84 5.39
N ALA A 225 29.20 -4.04 5.19
CA ALA A 225 28.37 -3.01 4.57
C ALA A 225 28.36 -1.74 5.43
N ASP A 226 28.48 -0.58 4.79
CA ASP A 226 28.46 0.75 5.41
C ASP A 226 27.20 1.56 5.03
N GLY A 227 26.24 0.88 4.42
CA GLY A 227 24.86 1.33 4.21
C GLY A 227 23.94 0.14 4.07
N LEU A 228 22.66 0.34 4.38
CA LEU A 228 21.60 -0.65 4.22
C LEU A 228 20.47 -0.06 3.39
N PHE A 229 20.07 -0.76 2.34
CA PHE A 229 18.82 -0.53 1.63
C PHE A 229 17.90 -1.73 1.85
N VAL A 230 16.70 -1.47 2.35
CA VAL A 230 15.68 -2.50 2.58
C VAL A 230 14.65 -2.41 1.49
N PHE A 231 14.56 -3.45 0.66
CA PHE A 231 13.56 -3.50 -0.39
C PHE A 231 12.15 -3.55 0.22
N PRO A 232 11.21 -2.69 -0.20
CA PRO A 232 9.86 -2.71 0.33
C PRO A 232 9.14 -3.96 -0.16
N ASP A 233 8.83 -4.85 0.77
CA ASP A 233 7.97 -5.98 0.52
C ASP A 233 7.26 -6.38 1.82
N PRO A 234 6.23 -7.23 1.74
CA PRO A 234 5.47 -7.57 2.93
C PRO A 234 6.28 -8.31 4.01
N LEU A 235 7.33 -9.06 3.67
CA LEU A 235 8.20 -9.74 4.64
C LEU A 235 9.06 -8.73 5.41
N THR A 236 9.73 -7.81 4.71
CA THR A 236 10.55 -6.78 5.36
C THR A 236 9.69 -5.83 6.20
N PHE A 237 8.50 -5.45 5.70
CA PHE A 237 7.57 -4.62 6.46
C PHE A 237 7.09 -5.31 7.75
N GLY A 238 6.78 -6.61 7.68
CA GLY A 238 6.38 -7.41 8.84
C GLY A 238 7.47 -7.54 9.91
N ASN A 239 8.75 -7.43 9.53
CA ASN A 239 9.91 -7.58 10.42
C ASN A 239 10.66 -6.24 10.65
N ARG A 240 10.03 -5.10 10.34
CA ARG A 240 10.66 -3.78 10.37
C ARG A 240 11.37 -3.42 11.67
N GLU A 241 10.81 -3.77 12.83
CA GLU A 241 11.43 -3.51 14.14
C GLU A 241 12.75 -4.25 14.31
N SER A 242 12.82 -5.51 13.87
CA SER A 242 14.04 -6.31 13.91
C SER A 242 15.11 -5.72 12.98
N ILE A 243 14.72 -5.33 11.77
CA ILE A 243 15.63 -4.74 10.77
C ILE A 243 16.16 -3.38 11.25
N VAL A 244 15.29 -2.51 11.76
CA VAL A 244 15.66 -1.21 12.32
C VAL A 244 16.56 -1.39 13.54
N GLY A 245 16.23 -2.31 14.43
CA GLY A 245 17.05 -2.65 15.60
C GLY A 245 18.46 -3.11 15.19
N PHE A 246 18.57 -3.94 14.16
CA PHE A 246 19.85 -4.37 13.60
C PHE A 246 20.66 -3.19 13.03
N ALA A 247 20.05 -2.37 12.18
CA ALA A 247 20.72 -1.21 11.59
C ALA A 247 21.22 -0.23 12.67
N ASN A 248 20.37 0.06 13.64
CA ASN A 248 20.69 0.98 14.74
C ASN A 248 21.79 0.46 15.66
N LYS A 249 21.73 -0.83 16.03
CA LYS A 249 22.75 -1.47 16.89
C LYS A 249 24.14 -1.44 16.25
N ASN A 250 24.22 -1.51 14.93
CA ASN A 250 25.49 -1.51 14.19
C ASN A 250 25.84 -0.13 13.62
N SER A 251 25.03 0.90 13.90
CA SER A 251 25.17 2.25 13.34
C SER A 251 25.32 2.27 11.81
N ILE A 252 24.59 1.39 11.13
CA ILE A 252 24.57 1.31 9.66
C ILE A 252 23.49 2.28 9.15
N PRO A 253 23.84 3.32 8.37
CA PRO A 253 22.85 4.20 7.75
C PRO A 253 21.89 3.40 6.86
N ALA A 254 20.59 3.45 7.16
CA ALA A 254 19.59 2.65 6.49
C ALA A 254 18.55 3.50 5.76
N MET A 255 18.27 3.13 4.51
CA MET A 255 17.22 3.67 3.66
C MET A 255 16.08 2.65 3.52
N PHE A 256 14.87 3.07 3.89
CA PHE A 256 13.67 2.23 3.87
C PHE A 256 12.69 2.67 2.79
N GLY A 257 11.88 1.72 2.31
CA GLY A 257 10.87 2.01 1.30
C GLY A 257 9.56 2.61 1.82
N ALA A 258 9.37 2.68 3.15
CA ALA A 258 8.12 3.11 3.77
C ALA A 258 8.38 3.88 5.09
N ARG A 259 7.51 4.84 5.41
CA ARG A 259 7.64 5.74 6.57
C ARG A 259 7.59 5.01 7.91
N GLU A 260 6.88 3.90 7.94
CA GLU A 260 6.63 3.08 9.12
C GLU A 260 7.92 2.47 9.69
N PHE A 261 8.99 2.39 8.91
CA PHE A 261 10.33 2.03 9.41
C PHE A 261 10.96 3.17 10.21
N VAL A 262 10.75 4.42 9.79
CA VAL A 262 11.31 5.61 10.44
C VAL A 262 10.58 5.87 11.77
N GLU A 263 9.28 5.62 11.81
CA GLU A 263 8.44 5.74 13.01
C GLU A 263 8.82 4.77 14.14
N VAL A 264 9.40 3.61 13.80
CA VAL A 264 9.97 2.67 14.80
C VAL A 264 11.46 2.91 15.08
N GLY A 265 11.99 4.08 14.68
CA GLY A 265 13.37 4.49 14.97
C GLY A 265 14.36 4.30 13.82
N GLY A 266 13.90 3.93 12.63
CA GLY A 266 14.72 3.87 11.43
C GLY A 266 15.24 5.26 11.03
N LEU A 267 16.35 5.28 10.28
CA LEU A 267 17.04 6.52 9.93
C LEU A 267 16.30 7.36 8.89
N MET A 268 15.99 6.81 7.71
CA MET A 268 15.31 7.56 6.65
C MET A 268 14.52 6.65 5.73
N SER A 269 13.46 7.18 5.14
CA SER A 269 12.67 6.50 4.13
C SER A 269 12.40 7.39 2.93
N TYR A 270 12.20 6.74 1.79
CA TYR A 270 11.63 7.39 0.62
C TYR A 270 10.62 6.46 -0.04
N GLY A 271 9.35 6.84 -0.09
CA GLY A 271 8.30 5.92 -0.52
C GLY A 271 6.95 6.59 -0.78
N SER A 272 6.04 5.81 -1.34
CA SER A 272 4.68 6.25 -1.63
C SER A 272 3.87 6.46 -0.34
N ASP A 273 2.95 7.43 -0.39
CA ASP A 273 2.00 7.71 0.69
C ASP A 273 0.94 6.59 0.77
N TYR A 274 1.18 5.59 1.61
CA TYR A 274 0.29 4.45 1.85
C TYR A 274 -1.14 4.88 2.26
N PRO A 275 -1.33 5.79 3.24
CA PRO A 275 -2.66 6.32 3.56
C PRO A 275 -3.40 6.86 2.34
N ALA A 276 -2.75 7.69 1.51
CA ALA A 276 -3.36 8.23 0.30
C ALA A 276 -3.74 7.11 -0.69
N MET A 277 -2.86 6.12 -0.88
CA MET A 277 -3.14 4.96 -1.74
C MET A 277 -4.36 4.15 -1.25
N PHE A 278 -4.45 3.87 0.05
CA PHE A 278 -5.58 3.09 0.58
C PHE A 278 -6.89 3.89 0.58
N ARG A 279 -6.84 5.21 0.83
CA ARG A 279 -7.99 6.10 0.63
C ARG A 279 -8.46 6.06 -0.82
N ARG A 280 -7.53 6.16 -1.76
CA ARG A 280 -7.84 6.05 -3.19
C ARG A 280 -8.48 4.71 -3.53
N ALA A 281 -7.94 3.59 -3.03
CA ALA A 281 -8.52 2.27 -3.23
C ALA A 281 -9.95 2.17 -2.66
N GLY A 282 -10.22 2.78 -1.50
CA GLY A 282 -11.58 2.90 -0.94
C GLY A 282 -12.54 3.61 -1.87
N ASN A 283 -12.09 4.70 -2.51
CA ASN A 283 -12.88 5.40 -3.50
C ASN A 283 -13.14 4.55 -4.76
N TYR A 284 -12.14 3.80 -5.26
CA TYR A 284 -12.34 2.85 -6.38
C TYR A 284 -13.41 1.81 -6.05
N VAL A 285 -13.36 1.21 -4.86
CA VAL A 285 -14.40 0.27 -4.42
C VAL A 285 -15.76 0.97 -4.38
N GLY A 286 -15.84 2.18 -3.82
CA GLY A 286 -17.08 2.95 -3.75
C GLY A 286 -17.70 3.25 -5.12
N ARG A 287 -16.88 3.63 -6.11
CA ARG A 287 -17.27 3.86 -7.51
C ARG A 287 -17.81 2.60 -8.17
N ILE A 288 -17.14 1.46 -7.95
CA ILE A 288 -17.59 0.16 -8.46
C ILE A 288 -18.93 -0.24 -7.83
N LEU A 289 -19.11 -0.04 -6.53
CA LEU A 289 -20.39 -0.32 -5.86
C LEU A 289 -21.52 0.60 -6.35
N ASN A 290 -21.18 1.78 -6.87
CA ASN A 290 -22.10 2.72 -7.54
C ASN A 290 -22.35 2.39 -9.02
N GLY A 291 -21.74 1.33 -9.55
CA GLY A 291 -22.03 0.79 -10.89
C GLY A 291 -20.99 1.12 -11.95
N GLU A 292 -19.88 1.78 -11.62
CA GLU A 292 -18.78 1.98 -12.56
C GLU A 292 -18.05 0.66 -12.87
N SER A 293 -17.69 0.47 -14.15
CA SER A 293 -17.00 -0.75 -14.59
C SER A 293 -15.52 -0.70 -14.26
N PRO A 294 -14.94 -1.71 -13.58
CA PRO A 294 -13.50 -1.75 -13.32
C PRO A 294 -12.66 -1.75 -14.61
N ALA A 295 -13.20 -2.21 -15.74
CA ALA A 295 -12.50 -2.22 -17.02
C ALA A 295 -12.23 -0.81 -17.57
N GLU A 296 -13.06 0.17 -17.20
CA GLU A 296 -12.98 1.57 -17.62
C GLU A 296 -12.36 2.48 -16.57
N LEU A 297 -12.10 1.94 -15.37
CA LEU A 297 -11.41 2.67 -14.31
C LEU A 297 -9.89 2.54 -14.52
N PRO A 298 -9.18 3.64 -14.86
CA PRO A 298 -7.73 3.58 -15.03
C PRO A 298 -7.05 3.15 -13.74
N ILE A 299 -5.87 2.55 -13.83
CA ILE A 299 -5.03 2.32 -12.68
C ILE A 299 -4.23 3.59 -12.40
N GLU A 300 -4.30 4.03 -11.15
CA GLU A 300 -3.55 5.20 -10.70
C GLU A 300 -2.17 4.79 -10.16
N GLN A 301 -1.17 5.61 -10.46
CA GLN A 301 0.15 5.54 -9.84
C GLN A 301 0.20 6.51 -8.66
N PRO A 302 1.09 6.28 -7.67
CA PRO A 302 1.29 7.22 -6.58
C PRO A 302 1.80 8.56 -7.14
N THR A 303 1.13 9.65 -6.80
CA THR A 303 1.52 11.02 -7.21
C THR A 303 2.38 11.73 -6.17
N LYS A 304 2.44 11.19 -4.96
CA LYS A 304 3.20 11.73 -3.83
C LYS A 304 4.18 10.67 -3.32
N PHE A 305 5.43 11.08 -3.17
CA PHE A 305 6.48 10.33 -2.51
C PHE A 305 7.02 11.18 -1.38
N GLU A 306 7.19 10.59 -0.20
CA GLU A 306 7.66 11.29 0.98
C GLU A 306 9.10 10.89 1.28
N LEU A 307 9.99 11.88 1.40
CA LEU A 307 11.28 11.73 2.05
C LEU A 307 11.11 12.06 3.53
N ILE A 308 11.43 11.10 4.40
CA ILE A 308 11.34 11.27 5.85
C ILE A 308 12.68 10.95 6.47
N ILE A 309 13.13 11.79 7.39
CA ILE A 309 14.42 11.66 8.06
C ILE A 309 14.24 11.74 9.58
N ASN A 310 14.84 10.79 10.28
CA ASN A 310 14.90 10.75 11.74
C ASN A 310 16.21 11.36 12.24
N LEU A 311 16.13 12.59 12.74
CA LEU A 311 17.28 13.31 13.29
C LEU A 311 17.78 12.72 14.60
N LYS A 312 16.91 12.09 15.42
CA LYS A 312 17.36 11.36 16.62
C LYS A 312 18.33 10.24 16.23
N THR A 313 17.94 9.43 15.25
CA THR A 313 18.77 8.31 14.77
C THR A 313 20.04 8.81 14.11
N ALA A 314 19.98 9.85 13.27
CA ALA A 314 21.17 10.44 12.66
C ALA A 314 22.18 10.95 13.70
N ARG A 315 21.70 11.70 14.71
CA ARG A 315 22.53 12.20 15.83
C ARG A 315 23.08 11.07 16.67
N ALA A 316 22.32 10.01 16.93
CA ALA A 316 22.79 8.83 17.66
C ALA A 316 23.94 8.11 16.93
N PHE A 317 24.00 8.21 15.60
CA PHE A 317 25.11 7.70 14.81
C PHE A 317 26.29 8.69 14.70
N GLY A 318 26.15 9.90 15.24
CA GLY A 318 27.16 10.97 15.17
C GLY A 318 27.20 11.69 13.82
N PHE A 319 26.08 11.75 13.09
CA PHE A 319 25.99 12.39 11.78
C PHE A 319 25.00 13.56 11.78
N ASP A 320 25.44 14.67 11.19
CA ASP A 320 24.59 15.80 10.85
C ASP A 320 24.11 15.69 9.41
N ILE A 321 22.80 15.81 9.21
CA ILE A 321 22.20 15.80 7.87
C ILE A 321 22.32 17.19 7.26
N ALA A 322 22.79 17.25 6.01
CA ALA A 322 23.01 18.50 5.30
C ALA A 322 21.70 19.33 5.21
N PRO A 323 21.74 20.66 5.45
CA PRO A 323 20.55 21.52 5.37
C PRO A 323 19.83 21.47 4.00
N THR A 324 20.59 21.26 2.92
CA THR A 324 20.04 21.11 1.56
C THR A 324 19.18 19.87 1.41
N LEU A 325 19.51 18.79 2.12
CA LEU A 325 18.69 17.58 2.14
C LEU A 325 17.46 17.77 3.02
N LEU A 326 17.61 18.38 4.20
CA LEU A 326 16.49 18.69 5.09
C LEU A 326 15.44 19.60 4.45
N ALA A 327 15.87 20.56 3.64
CA ALA A 327 14.95 21.44 2.90
C ALA A 327 14.08 20.70 1.86
N ARG A 328 14.46 19.47 1.47
CA ARG A 328 13.74 18.61 0.53
C ARG A 328 12.98 17.47 1.23
N THR A 329 13.06 17.40 2.55
CA THR A 329 12.41 16.37 3.36
C THR A 329 10.96 16.80 3.63
N ASP A 330 10.01 15.90 3.40
CA ASP A 330 8.59 16.15 3.66
C ASP A 330 8.27 16.15 5.16
N GLU A 331 9.00 15.33 5.94
CA GLU A 331 8.84 15.25 7.39
C GLU A 331 10.14 14.92 8.11
N VAL A 332 10.38 15.61 9.22
CA VAL A 332 11.52 15.37 10.10
C VAL A 332 11.02 14.82 11.43
N ILE A 333 11.54 13.65 11.83
CA ILE A 333 11.32 13.09 13.16
C ILE A 333 12.45 13.57 14.07
N GLU A 334 12.11 14.41 15.03
CA GLU A 334 12.99 14.92 16.08
C GLU A 334 12.86 14.17 17.39
#